data_AF-A0AAP3BAI6-F1
#
_entry.id   AF-A0AAP3BAI6-F1
#
_cell.length_a   1.000
_cell.length_b   1.000
_cell.length_c   1.000
_cell.angle_alpha   90.00
_cell.angle_beta   90.00
_cell.angle_gamma   90.00
#
_symmetry.space_group_name_H-M   'P 1'
#
loop_
_entity.id
_entity.type
_entity.pdbx_description
1 polymer ?
#
loop_
_entity_poly.entity_id
_entity_poly.type
_entity_poly.pdbx_seq_one_letter_code
_entity_poly.pdbx_strand_id
1 'polypeptide(L)'
;MEEQNHIDKALAFLESLEKLGNQLKAAEENQKQFLARMLELKKSGETDSEEYADLSRKSKGLQDIIDKWRPIYLERMEMVKSVQMKKRKRTGKK
;
A
#
# COMPACT_ATOMS: atom_id res chain seq x y z
N MET A 1 5.62 33.50 -10.13
CA MET A 1 6.00 32.21 -10.74
C MET A 1 6.05 31.04 -9.74
N GLU A 2 5.73 31.26 -8.45
CA GLU A 2 5.89 30.24 -7.41
C GLU A 2 4.63 29.38 -7.19
N GLU A 3 3.44 29.93 -7.42
CA GLU A 3 2.16 29.24 -7.19
C GLU A 3 1.98 27.99 -8.08
N GLN A 4 2.49 28.05 -9.32
CA GLN A 4 2.48 26.92 -10.27
C GLN A 4 3.31 25.73 -9.76
N ASN A 5 4.41 26.00 -9.04
CA ASN A 5 5.32 24.98 -8.52
C ASN A 5 4.70 24.22 -7.32
N HIS A 6 3.79 24.86 -6.57
CA HIS A 6 3.09 24.22 -5.46
C HIS A 6 1.95 23.30 -5.93
N ILE A 7 1.27 23.66 -7.01
CA ILE A 7 0.21 22.84 -7.62
C ILE A 7 0.81 21.58 -8.25
N ASP A 8 1.93 21.73 -8.96
CA ASP A 8 2.65 20.61 -9.59
C ASP A 8 3.15 19.59 -8.56
N LYS A 9 3.72 20.08 -7.44
CA LYS A 9 4.12 19.24 -6.29
C LYS A 9 2.94 18.52 -5.64
N ALA A 10 1.78 19.16 -5.53
CA ALA A 10 0.59 18.53 -4.97
C ALA A 10 0.05 17.43 -5.90
N LEU A 11 0.09 17.63 -7.22
CA LEU A 11 -0.24 16.61 -8.22
C LEU A 11 0.73 15.42 -8.15
N ALA A 12 2.04 15.68 -8.13
CA ALA A 12 3.06 14.64 -7.98
C ALA A 12 2.89 13.84 -6.67
N PHE A 13 2.46 14.49 -5.60
CA PHE A 13 2.17 13.83 -4.32
C PHE A 13 0.94 12.90 -4.41
N LEU A 14 -0.14 13.33 -5.06
CA LEU A 14 -1.33 12.50 -5.28
C LEU A 14 -1.02 11.30 -6.18
N GLU A 15 -0.25 11.50 -7.25
CA GLU A 15 0.16 10.40 -8.13
C GLU A 15 1.07 9.40 -7.40
N SER A 16 2.01 9.90 -6.60
CA SER A 16 2.87 9.06 -5.76
C SER A 16 2.07 8.28 -4.72
N LEU A 17 1.02 8.87 -4.15
CA LEU A 17 0.09 8.20 -3.25
C LEU A 17 -0.68 7.07 -3.94
N GLU A 18 -1.21 7.33 -5.13
CA GLU A 18 -1.94 6.33 -5.91
C GLU A 18 -1.04 5.17 -6.30
N LYS A 19 0.19 5.47 -6.77
CA LYS A 19 1.22 4.45 -7.04
C LYS A 19 1.55 3.63 -5.80
N LEU A 20 1.74 4.27 -4.63
CA LEU A 20 2.00 3.58 -3.38
C LEU A 20 0.84 2.66 -2.98
N GLY A 21 -0.40 3.11 -3.14
CA GLY A 21 -1.59 2.31 -2.89
C GLY A 21 -1.68 1.09 -3.81
N ASN A 22 -1.40 1.26 -5.11
CA ASN A 22 -1.36 0.15 -6.07
C ASN A 22 -0.24 -0.84 -5.77
N GLN A 23 0.94 -0.36 -5.38
CA GLN A 23 2.06 -1.21 -4.96
C GLN A 23 1.74 -1.99 -3.69
N LEU A 24 1.11 -1.35 -2.69
CA LEU A 24 0.66 -2.01 -1.46
C LEU A 24 -0.38 -3.09 -1.77
N LYS A 25 -1.37 -2.78 -2.62
CA LYS A 25 -2.39 -3.75 -3.02
C LYS A 25 -1.79 -4.95 -3.76
N ALA A 26 -0.87 -4.70 -4.70
CA ALA A 26 -0.15 -5.76 -5.40
C ALA A 26 0.72 -6.61 -4.45
N ALA A 27 1.36 -5.97 -3.46
CA ALA A 27 2.11 -6.69 -2.43
C ALA A 27 1.20 -7.57 -1.56
N GLU A 28 0.03 -7.05 -1.14
CA GLU A 28 -0.97 -7.83 -0.39
C GLU A 28 -1.51 -9.01 -1.20
N GLU A 29 -1.77 -8.84 -2.50
CA GLU A 29 -2.23 -9.92 -3.39
C GLU A 29 -1.17 -11.00 -3.59
N ASN A 30 0.08 -10.61 -3.86
CA ASN A 30 1.20 -11.54 -3.95
C ASN A 30 1.44 -12.28 -2.63
N GLN A 31 1.32 -11.59 -1.50
CA GLN A 31 1.44 -12.23 -0.19
C GLN A 31 0.34 -13.28 0.02
N LYS A 32 -0.91 -12.97 -0.35
CA LYS A 32 -2.02 -13.93 -0.30
C LYS A 32 -1.79 -15.15 -1.19
N GLN A 33 -1.25 -14.95 -2.40
CA GLN A 33 -0.90 -16.04 -3.31
C GLN A 33 0.16 -16.96 -2.68
N PHE A 34 1.22 -16.40 -2.10
CA PHE A 34 2.24 -17.19 -1.41
C PHE A 34 1.70 -17.93 -0.19
N LEU A 35 0.86 -17.27 0.62
CA LEU A 35 0.21 -17.91 1.76
C LEU A 35 -0.74 -19.03 1.33
N ALA A 36 -1.48 -18.86 0.22
CA ALA A 36 -2.34 -19.90 -0.33
C ALA A 36 -1.50 -21.12 -0.77
N ARG A 37 -0.41 -20.90 -1.50
CA ARG A 37 0.51 -21.96 -1.91
C ARG A 37 1.15 -22.66 -0.71
N MET A 38 1.56 -21.90 0.32
CA MET A 38 2.06 -22.46 1.58
C MET A 38 1.02 -23.29 2.31
N LEU A 39 -0.26 -22.90 2.27
CA LEU A 39 -1.36 -23.69 2.85
C LEU A 39 -1.58 -25.01 2.09
N GLU A 40 -1.45 -25.00 0.76
CA GLU A 40 -1.50 -26.23 -0.04
C GLU A 40 -0.34 -27.17 0.31
N LEU A 41 0.89 -26.66 0.34
CA LEU A 41 2.07 -27.43 0.78
C LEU A 41 1.89 -27.98 2.19
N LYS A 42 1.33 -27.18 3.11
CA LYS A 42 1.03 -27.62 4.47
C LYS A 42 -0.02 -28.74 4.50
N LYS A 43 -1.04 -28.70 3.64
CA LYS A 43 -2.02 -29.79 3.52
C LYS A 43 -1.39 -31.07 2.98
N SER A 44 -0.43 -30.95 2.07
CA SER A 44 0.34 -32.08 1.52
C SER A 44 1.41 -32.61 2.48
N GLY A 45 1.64 -31.96 3.62
CA GLY A 45 2.70 -32.33 4.58
C GLY A 45 4.10 -31.87 4.17
N GLU A 46 4.21 -31.08 3.10
CA GLU A 46 5.47 -30.58 2.51
C GLU A 46 5.87 -29.22 3.10
N THR A 47 5.77 -29.08 4.42
CA THR A 47 6.18 -27.85 5.11
C THR A 47 7.70 -27.72 5.29
N ASP A 48 8.43 -28.82 5.15
CA ASP A 48 9.90 -28.85 5.24
C ASP A 48 10.59 -28.65 3.89
N SER A 49 9.81 -28.59 2.81
CA SER A 49 10.33 -28.42 1.46
C SER A 49 10.95 -27.04 1.28
N GLU A 50 12.03 -26.96 0.51
CA GLU A 50 12.72 -25.71 0.20
C GLU A 50 11.77 -24.65 -0.40
N GLU A 51 10.77 -25.09 -1.18
CA GLU A 51 9.70 -24.24 -1.71
C GLU A 51 8.91 -23.53 -0.59
N TYR A 52 8.59 -24.21 0.52
CA TYR A 52 7.89 -23.60 1.65
C TYR A 52 8.77 -22.56 2.36
N ALA A 53 10.05 -22.86 2.56
CA ALA A 53 11.00 -21.95 3.18
C ALA A 53 11.20 -20.67 2.34
N ASP A 54 11.32 -20.82 1.02
CA ASP A 54 11.46 -19.69 0.09
C ASP A 54 10.17 -18.84 0.03
N LEU A 55 9.00 -19.47 -0.07
CA LEU A 55 7.70 -18.80 -0.02
C LEU A 55 7.48 -18.06 1.30
N SER A 56 7.88 -18.67 2.41
CA SER A 56 7.83 -18.05 3.75
C SER A 56 8.70 -16.78 3.80
N ARG A 57 9.93 -16.87 3.27
CA ARG A 57 10.87 -15.74 3.24
C ARG A 57 10.35 -14.61 2.35
N LYS A 58 9.81 -14.93 1.17
CA LYS A 58 9.19 -13.98 0.24
C LYS A 58 7.94 -13.32 0.84
N SER A 59 7.06 -14.11 1.46
CA SER A 59 5.86 -13.61 2.15
C SER A 59 6.22 -12.65 3.27
N LYS A 60 7.23 -12.97 4.09
CA LYS A 60 7.70 -12.10 5.16
C LYS A 60 8.34 -10.81 4.66
N GLY A 61 9.09 -10.86 3.55
CA GLY A 61 9.62 -9.66 2.90
C GLY A 61 8.53 -8.74 2.36
N LEU A 62 7.49 -9.30 1.74
CA LEU A 62 6.31 -8.51 1.32
C LEU A 62 5.59 -7.91 2.52
N GLN A 63 5.47 -8.66 3.61
CA GLN A 63 4.83 -8.18 4.83
C GLN A 63 5.58 -7.00 5.45
N ASP A 64 6.92 -7.02 5.46
CA ASP A 64 7.74 -5.91 5.95
C ASP A 64 7.54 -4.64 5.12
N ILE A 65 7.48 -4.78 3.78
CA ILE A 65 7.17 -3.68 2.87
C ILE A 65 5.76 -3.13 3.16
N ILE A 66 4.77 -4.00 3.30
CA ILE A 66 3.40 -3.58 3.62
C ILE A 66 3.37 -2.86 4.96
N ASP A 67 3.96 -3.43 6.01
CA ASP A 67 3.96 -2.85 7.36
C ASP A 67 4.64 -1.49 7.41
N LYS A 68 5.73 -1.31 6.66
CA LYS A 68 6.45 -0.04 6.56
C LYS A 68 5.66 1.04 5.81
N TRP A 69 5.03 0.69 4.70
CA TRP A 69 4.41 1.67 3.80
C TRP A 69 2.93 1.91 4.05
N ARG A 70 2.21 0.95 4.63
CA ARG A 70 0.79 1.06 4.97
C ARG A 70 0.47 2.22 5.93
N PRO A 71 1.19 2.44 7.04
CA PRO A 71 0.93 3.60 7.91
C PRO A 71 1.19 4.92 7.18
N ILE A 72 2.25 5.00 6.38
CA ILE A 72 2.58 6.18 5.57
C ILE A 72 1.47 6.48 4.55
N TYR A 73 0.98 5.45 3.86
CA TYR A 73 -0.12 5.58 2.90
C TYR A 73 -1.41 6.06 3.58
N LEU A 74 -1.77 5.46 4.74
CA LEU A 74 -2.96 5.83 5.49
C LEU A 74 -2.89 7.27 6.01
N GLU A 75 -1.77 7.67 6.61
CA GLU A 75 -1.56 9.04 7.11
C GLU A 75 -1.68 10.07 5.98
N ARG A 76 -1.04 9.80 4.84
CA ARG A 76 -1.11 10.67 3.66
C ARG A 76 -2.53 10.72 3.06
N MET A 77 -3.25 9.60 3.02
CA MET A 77 -4.65 9.56 2.59
C MET A 77 -5.56 10.37 3.53
N GLU A 78 -5.32 10.32 4.83
CA GLU A 78 -6.06 11.11 5.81
C GLU A 78 -5.81 12.61 5.65
N MET A 79 -4.57 13.02 5.37
CA MET A 79 -4.24 14.40 5.00
C MET A 79 -5.03 14.86 3.77
N VAL A 80 -5.04 14.05 2.69
CA VAL A 80 -5.79 14.37 1.45
C VAL A 80 -7.29 14.51 1.74
N LYS A 81 -7.88 13.57 2.49
CA LYS A 81 -9.30 13.65 2.90
C LYS A 81 -9.60 14.90 3.72
N SER A 82 -8.71 15.26 4.65
CA SER A 82 -8.87 16.45 5.50
C SER A 82 -8.82 17.74 4.68
N VAL A 83 -7.94 17.83 3.69
CA VAL A 83 -7.87 18.96 2.75
C VAL A 83 -9.15 19.06 1.92
N GLN A 84 -9.65 17.93 1.39
CA GLN A 84 -10.91 17.89 0.65
C GLN A 84 -12.11 18.32 1.51
N MET A 85 -12.20 17.83 2.75
CA MET A 85 -13.25 18.21 3.70
C MET A 85 -13.21 19.70 4.07
N LYS A 86 -12.02 20.27 4.29
CA LYS A 86 -11.85 21.73 4.52
C LYS A 86 -12.30 22.54 3.31
N LYS A 87 -12.00 22.10 2.09
CA LYS A 87 -12.46 22.76 0.85
C LYS A 87 -13.98 22.74 0.74
N ARG A 88 -14.61 21.59 1.02
CA ARG A 88 -16.07 21.40 0.99
C ARG A 88 -16.82 22.25 2.03
N LYS A 89 -16.27 22.38 3.26
CA LYS A 89 -16.83 23.26 4.31
C LYS A 89 -16.72 24.75 3.99
N ARG A 90 -15.72 25.18 3.20
CA ARG A 90 -15.57 26.56 2.75
C ARG A 90 -16.53 26.92 1.60
N THR A 91 -16.82 25.98 0.71
CA THR A 91 -17.72 26.22 -0.44
C THR A 91 -19.20 25.99 -0.13
N GLY A 92 -19.54 25.25 0.93
CA GLY A 92 -20.94 25.05 1.39
C GLY A 92 -21.46 26.15 2.32
N LYS A 93 -20.70 27.23 2.54
CA LYS A 93 -21.12 28.41 3.30
C LYS A 93 -21.40 29.53 2.30
N LYS A 94 -22.46 29.36 1.51
CA LYS A 94 -23.09 30.39 0.68
C LYS A 94 -24.59 30.23 0.81
#